data_AF-A0A517Q440-F1
#
_entry.id   AF-A0A517Q440-F1
#
_cell.length_a   1.000
_cell.length_b   1.000
_cell.length_c   1.000
_cell.angle_alpha   90.00
_cell.angle_beta   90.00
_cell.angle_gamma   90.00
#
_symmetry.space_group_name_H-M   'P 1'
#
loop_
_entity.id
_entity.type
_entity.pdbx_description
1 polymer ?
#
loop_
_entity_poly.entity_id
_entity_poly.type
_entity_poly.pdbx_seq_one_letter_code
_entity_poly.pdbx_strand_id
1 'polypeptide(L)'
;MTVTVIKQPHQTTVTVFDGVQGRRQARKQGVEFFAGSSIKADESHFCFVPLFMMSDKTDSNKPVQSFRLRGITASVFENQSEDGKTTFYKVTLQRSYKQGEEWKSTNSFGRDDLPIVSLLTKQAWEYILNTETNGQKENK
;
A
#
# COMPACT_ATOMS: atom_id res chain seq x y z
N MET A 1 0.52 -59.81 -15.54
CA MET A 1 0.56 -58.37 -15.20
C MET A 1 -0.34 -58.18 -13.98
N THR A 2 0.26 -57.98 -12.81
CA THR A 2 -0.44 -57.90 -11.52
C THR A 2 -0.88 -56.47 -11.25
N VAL A 3 -2.19 -56.22 -11.24
CA VAL A 3 -2.78 -54.91 -10.95
C VAL A 3 -3.09 -54.84 -9.45
N THR A 4 -2.27 -54.12 -8.70
CA THR A 4 -2.44 -53.89 -7.26
C THR A 4 -3.42 -52.72 -7.05
N VAL A 5 -4.66 -53.05 -6.65
CA VAL A 5 -5.69 -52.07 -6.27
C VAL A 5 -5.41 -51.58 -4.86
N ILE A 6 -4.97 -50.33 -4.73
CA ILE A 6 -4.70 -49.68 -3.43
C ILE A 6 -5.95 -48.87 -3.03
N LYS A 7 -6.66 -49.41 -2.03
CA LYS A 7 -7.82 -48.84 -1.36
C LYS A 7 -7.42 -47.52 -0.66
N GLN A 8 -8.00 -46.40 -1.07
CA GLN A 8 -7.91 -45.14 -0.34
C GLN A 8 -9.06 -45.03 0.67
N PRO A 9 -8.82 -45.07 1.99
CA PRO A 9 -9.82 -44.65 2.96
C PRO A 9 -9.85 -43.11 3.05
N HIS A 10 -11.00 -42.58 3.44
CA HIS A 10 -11.31 -41.24 3.98
C HIS A 10 -11.17 -40.00 3.07
N GLN A 11 -12.29 -39.67 2.43
CA GLN A 11 -12.64 -38.31 2.01
C GLN A 11 -12.82 -37.43 3.26
N THR A 12 -12.16 -36.26 3.29
CA THR A 12 -12.42 -35.22 4.30
C THR A 12 -13.27 -34.12 3.67
N THR A 13 -14.58 -34.24 3.82
CA THR A 13 -15.55 -33.18 3.53
C THR A 13 -15.48 -32.15 4.66
N VAL A 14 -14.94 -30.96 4.38
CA VAL A 14 -15.02 -29.82 5.30
C VAL A 14 -16.38 -29.16 5.09
N THR A 15 -17.24 -29.25 6.10
CA THR A 15 -18.60 -28.71 6.13
C THR A 15 -18.63 -27.19 6.07
N VAL A 16 -19.63 -26.68 5.34
CA VAL A 16 -19.92 -25.29 5.02
C VAL A 16 -20.26 -24.47 6.28
N PHE A 17 -19.85 -23.21 6.22
CA PHE A 17 -19.95 -22.16 7.23
C PHE A 17 -21.39 -21.62 7.33
N ASP A 18 -22.07 -21.85 8.46
CA ASP A 18 -23.41 -21.32 8.72
C ASP A 18 -23.39 -19.85 9.15
N GLY A 19 -24.15 -19.05 8.40
CA GLY A 19 -24.28 -17.61 8.57
C GLY A 19 -25.13 -17.22 9.78
N VAL A 20 -24.55 -16.37 10.64
CA VAL A 20 -25.26 -15.72 11.75
C VAL A 20 -25.77 -14.35 11.28
N GLN A 21 -27.07 -14.24 11.02
CA GLN A 21 -27.76 -12.97 10.77
C GLN A 21 -28.06 -12.25 12.10
N GLY A 22 -27.26 -11.24 12.42
CA GLY A 22 -27.52 -10.30 13.51
C GLY A 22 -28.09 -8.98 13.00
N ARG A 23 -29.42 -8.81 13.07
CA ARG A 23 -30.10 -7.51 13.00
C ARG A 23 -29.53 -6.56 14.05
N ARG A 24 -29.01 -5.40 13.66
CA ARG A 24 -28.85 -4.24 14.54
C ARG A 24 -29.48 -3.00 13.93
N GLN A 25 -30.34 -2.41 14.74
CA GLN A 25 -31.27 -1.34 14.44
C GLN A 25 -30.55 -0.03 14.16
N ALA A 26 -31.05 0.70 13.15
CA ALA A 26 -30.69 2.07 12.86
C ALA A 26 -31.17 2.98 14.00
N ARG A 27 -30.22 3.51 14.78
CA ARG A 27 -30.46 4.57 15.76
C ARG A 27 -30.02 5.90 15.13
N LYS A 28 -31.00 6.65 14.62
CA LYS A 28 -30.83 8.04 14.18
C LYS A 28 -30.37 8.87 15.38
N GLN A 29 -29.15 9.39 15.34
CA GLN A 29 -28.69 10.41 16.27
C GLN A 29 -28.99 11.76 15.64
N GLY A 30 -29.85 12.54 16.29
CA GLY A 30 -30.13 13.93 15.93
C GLY A 30 -28.88 14.76 16.16
N VAL A 31 -28.48 15.49 15.12
CA VAL A 31 -27.48 16.54 15.20
C VAL A 31 -28.25 17.82 15.54
N GLU A 32 -28.21 18.21 16.81
CA GLU A 32 -28.71 19.52 17.22
C GLU A 32 -27.67 20.60 16.88
N PHE A 33 -28.10 21.56 16.07
CA PHE A 33 -27.36 22.76 15.72
C PHE A 33 -27.47 23.75 16.88
N PHE A 34 -26.41 23.87 17.68
CA PHE A 34 -26.27 24.98 18.61
C PHE A 34 -25.59 26.15 17.90
N ALA A 35 -26.43 27.15 17.60
CA ALA A 35 -26.03 28.46 17.15
C ALA A 35 -25.31 29.22 18.27
N GLY A 36 -24.23 29.91 17.90
CA GLY A 36 -23.85 31.19 18.51
C GLY A 36 -23.12 31.13 19.84
N SER A 37 -21.79 31.13 19.77
CA SER A 37 -20.98 31.85 20.76
C SER A 37 -19.68 32.32 20.11
N SER A 38 -19.66 33.64 19.86
CA SER A 38 -18.53 34.43 19.35
C SER A 38 -17.37 34.38 20.33
N ILE A 39 -16.32 33.63 20.00
CA ILE A 39 -15.06 33.60 20.75
C ILE A 39 -14.12 34.65 20.14
N LYS A 40 -13.76 35.65 20.93
CA LYS A 40 -12.83 36.73 20.58
C LYS A 40 -11.45 36.14 20.33
N ALA A 41 -10.86 36.45 19.17
CA ALA A 41 -9.46 36.15 18.86
C ALA A 41 -8.56 37.04 19.74
N ASP A 42 -7.83 36.41 20.64
CA ASP A 42 -6.68 36.97 21.33
C ASP A 42 -5.44 36.57 20.53
N GLU A 43 -4.92 37.53 19.78
CA GLU A 43 -3.73 37.40 18.94
C GLU A 43 -2.48 37.39 19.83
N SER A 44 -2.05 36.20 20.27
CA SER A 44 -0.67 36.02 20.73
C SER A 44 -0.08 34.68 20.26
N HIS A 45 0.86 34.82 19.32
CA HIS A 45 1.92 33.89 18.94
C HIS A 45 1.54 32.40 18.85
N PHE A 46 0.95 32.01 17.72
CA PHE A 46 1.19 30.69 17.16
C PHE A 46 1.60 30.82 15.68
N CYS A 47 2.62 30.05 15.31
CA CYS A 47 3.48 30.26 14.17
C CYS A 47 2.77 30.43 12.82
N PHE A 48 3.17 31.49 12.12
CA PHE A 48 3.11 31.73 10.68
C PHE A 48 3.27 30.42 9.87
N VAL A 49 2.18 29.92 9.29
CA VAL A 49 2.25 29.06 8.12
C VAL A 49 2.17 29.99 6.92
N PRO A 50 3.27 30.28 6.21
CA PRO A 50 3.14 30.96 4.93
C PRO A 50 2.38 30.03 4.00
N LEU A 51 1.41 30.61 3.30
CA LEU A 51 0.87 30.10 2.04
C LEU A 51 2.02 29.88 1.07
N PHE A 52 2.68 28.73 1.18
CA PHE A 52 3.70 28.31 0.23
C PHE A 52 2.95 27.92 -1.05
N MET A 53 2.83 28.87 -1.97
CA MET A 53 2.58 28.59 -3.38
C MET A 53 3.63 27.57 -3.82
N MET A 54 3.22 26.31 -3.96
CA MET A 54 4.05 25.29 -4.60
C MET A 54 4.02 25.59 -6.10
N SER A 55 5.17 26.02 -6.61
CA SER A 55 5.48 25.99 -8.04
C SER A 55 5.55 24.52 -8.44
N ASP A 56 4.62 24.05 -9.27
CA ASP A 56 4.67 22.73 -9.88
C ASP A 56 5.82 22.69 -10.89
N LYS A 57 7.04 22.47 -10.39
CA LYS A 57 8.11 21.82 -11.15
C LYS A 57 8.11 20.34 -10.76
N THR A 58 7.37 19.58 -11.54
CA THR A 58 7.12 18.15 -11.39
C THR A 58 8.31 17.31 -11.84
N ASP A 59 9.42 17.37 -11.12
CA ASP A 59 10.52 16.39 -11.24
C ASP A 59 10.96 15.89 -9.87
N SER A 60 9.98 15.67 -8.99
CA SER A 60 10.23 14.85 -7.80
C SER A 60 10.03 13.40 -8.23
N ASN A 61 11.11 12.61 -8.19
CA ASN A 61 11.14 11.17 -8.45
C ASN A 61 10.26 10.43 -7.42
N LYS A 62 8.95 10.63 -7.55
CA LYS A 62 7.92 10.04 -6.70
C LYS A 62 7.74 8.61 -7.17
N PRO A 63 7.63 7.66 -6.24
CA PRO A 63 7.30 6.30 -6.63
C PRO A 63 5.91 6.29 -7.29
N VAL A 64 5.82 5.65 -8.45
CA VAL A 64 4.55 5.45 -9.17
C VAL A 64 3.60 4.60 -8.32
N GLN A 65 4.16 3.57 -7.67
CA GLN A 65 3.42 2.70 -6.78
C GLN A 65 4.27 2.33 -5.57
N SER A 66 3.67 2.29 -4.39
CA SER A 66 4.33 1.79 -3.18
C SER A 66 3.48 0.72 -2.48
N PHE A 67 4.12 -0.37 -2.07
CA PHE A 67 3.51 -1.46 -1.33
C PHE A 67 4.16 -1.53 0.06
N ARG A 68 3.37 -1.49 1.12
CA ARG A 68 3.88 -1.47 2.49
C ARG A 68 3.27 -2.57 3.34
N LEU A 69 4.13 -3.33 4.02
CA LEU A 69 3.72 -4.37 4.95
C LEU A 69 4.69 -4.48 6.13
N ARG A 70 4.15 -4.50 7.36
CA ARG A 70 4.91 -4.67 8.62
C ARG A 70 6.17 -3.79 8.75
N GLY A 71 6.11 -2.56 8.24
CA GLY A 71 7.24 -1.61 8.31
C GLY A 71 8.26 -1.74 7.18
N ILE A 72 8.08 -2.69 6.25
CA ILE A 72 8.85 -2.79 5.01
C ILE A 72 8.01 -2.17 3.88
N THR A 73 8.64 -1.38 3.04
CA THR A 73 8.04 -0.70 1.90
C THR A 73 8.80 -1.05 0.63
N ALA A 74 8.10 -1.49 -0.41
CA ALA A 74 8.60 -1.62 -1.76
C ALA A 74 8.06 -0.46 -2.61
N SER A 75 8.97 0.34 -3.16
CA SER A 75 8.64 1.52 -3.96
C SER A 75 9.06 1.30 -5.40
N VAL A 76 8.12 1.40 -6.33
CA VAL A 76 8.33 1.27 -7.77
C VAL A 76 8.50 2.66 -8.38
N PHE A 77 9.59 2.87 -9.08
CA PHE A 77 9.94 4.12 -9.75
C PHE A 77 9.98 3.89 -11.25
N GLU A 78 9.27 4.75 -11.99
CA GLU A 78 9.35 4.79 -13.43
C GLU A 78 10.51 5.69 -13.85
N ASN A 79 11.32 5.21 -14.76
CA ASN A 79 12.42 5.97 -15.34
C ASN A 79 12.34 5.85 -16.85
N GLN A 80 12.80 6.88 -17.54
CA GLN A 80 12.86 6.92 -18.99
C GLN A 80 14.33 6.92 -19.42
N SER A 81 14.64 6.23 -20.53
CA SER A 81 15.97 6.28 -21.13
C SER A 81 16.27 7.68 -21.68
N GLU A 82 17.55 8.02 -21.85
CA GLU A 82 17.99 9.29 -22.43
C GLU A 82 17.42 9.51 -23.84
N ASP A 83 17.19 8.42 -24.58
CA ASP A 83 16.55 8.41 -25.89
C ASP A 83 15.02 8.59 -25.84
N GLY A 84 14.39 8.58 -24.67
CA GLY A 84 12.94 8.71 -24.46
C GLY A 84 12.08 7.55 -24.98
N LYS A 85 12.68 6.56 -25.66
CA LYS A 85 11.97 5.46 -26.34
C LYS A 85 11.65 4.26 -25.44
N THR A 86 12.35 4.11 -24.32
CA THR A 86 12.22 2.94 -23.45
C THR A 86 11.96 3.38 -22.03
N THR A 87 10.81 2.99 -21.48
CA THR A 87 10.46 3.13 -20.07
C THR A 87 10.97 1.90 -19.31
N PHE A 88 11.63 2.11 -18.17
CA PHE A 88 12.09 1.04 -17.29
C PHE A 88 11.71 1.31 -15.84
N TYR A 89 11.32 0.25 -15.14
CA TYR A 89 10.92 0.32 -13.74
C TYR A 89 12.05 -0.13 -12.82
N LYS A 90 12.26 0.63 -11.74
CA LYS A 90 13.17 0.27 -10.64
C LYS A 90 12.38 0.06 -9.37
N VAL A 91 12.76 -0.93 -8.57
CA VAL A 91 12.12 -1.21 -7.28
C VAL A 91 13.13 -1.02 -6.16
N THR A 92 12.77 -0.21 -5.16
CA THR A 92 13.59 0.02 -3.96
C THR A 92 12.83 -0.48 -2.74
N LEU A 93 13.49 -1.30 -1.93
CA LEU A 93 12.96 -1.83 -0.68
C LEU A 93 13.56 -1.10 0.51
N GLN A 94 12.74 -0.72 1.48
CA GLN A 94 13.16 -0.04 2.70
C GLN A 94 12.42 -0.57 3.92
N ARG A 95 13.11 -0.78 5.03
CA ARG A 95 12.54 -1.09 6.35
C ARG A 95 12.59 0.15 7.22
N SER A 96 11.44 0.58 7.73
CA SER A 96 11.36 1.65 8.73
C SER A 96 11.44 1.08 10.15
N TYR A 97 12.25 1.70 10.98
CA TYR A 97 12.37 1.37 12.41
C TYR A 97 12.46 2.66 13.24
N LYS A 98 12.16 2.55 14.52
CA LYS A 98 12.23 3.68 15.45
C LYS A 98 13.55 3.61 16.23
N GLN A 99 14.29 4.71 16.29
CA GLN A 99 15.48 4.87 17.13
C GLN A 99 15.26 6.08 18.05
N GLY A 100 14.99 5.82 19.33
CA GLY A 100 14.61 6.89 20.27
C GLY A 100 13.26 7.50 19.88
N GLU A 101 13.27 8.80 19.54
CA GLU A 101 12.10 9.54 19.05
C GLU A 101 12.06 9.69 17.53
N GLU A 102 13.12 9.30 16.83
CA GLU A 102 13.25 9.47 15.38
C GLU A 102 12.89 8.18 14.62
N TRP A 103 12.24 8.33 13.46
CA TRP A 103 12.03 7.24 12.51
C TRP A 103 13.15 7.20 11.49
N LYS A 104 13.78 6.02 11.34
CA LYS A 104 14.86 5.79 10.38
C LYS A 104 14.48 4.68 9.41
N SER A 105 15.15 4.67 8.25
CA SER A 105 15.01 3.62 7.25
C SER A 105 16.34 2.90 7.01
N THR A 106 16.27 1.62 6.68
CA THR A 106 17.43 0.79 6.31
C THR A 106 17.06 -0.17 5.18
N ASN A 107 18.07 -0.61 4.43
CA ASN A 107 17.92 -1.62 3.37
C ASN A 107 18.42 -3.00 3.82
N SER A 108 18.76 -3.14 5.10
CA SER A 108 19.16 -4.42 5.70
C SER A 108 17.94 -5.13 6.28
N PHE A 109 17.79 -6.41 5.93
CA PHE A 109 16.64 -7.24 6.32
C PHE A 109 17.08 -8.42 7.18
N GLY A 110 16.30 -8.74 8.22
CA GLY A 110 16.51 -9.94 9.04
C GLY A 110 15.84 -11.19 8.46
N ARG A 111 16.06 -12.35 9.09
CA ARG A 111 15.46 -13.63 8.68
C ARG A 111 13.93 -13.58 8.53
N ASP A 112 13.25 -12.96 9.50
CA ASP A 112 11.78 -12.92 9.54
C ASP A 112 11.17 -11.93 8.55
N ASP A 113 12.01 -11.07 7.97
CA ASP A 113 11.61 -10.07 6.99
C ASP A 113 11.64 -10.64 5.57
N LEU A 114 12.41 -11.71 5.33
CA LEU A 114 12.60 -12.29 4.00
C LEU A 114 11.29 -12.74 3.34
N PRO A 115 10.33 -13.40 4.04
CA PRO A 115 9.05 -13.75 3.44
C PRO A 115 8.24 -12.52 3.01
N ILE A 116 8.32 -11.44 3.78
CA ILE A 116 7.62 -10.18 3.49
C ILE A 116 8.26 -9.50 2.27
N VAL A 117 9.59 -9.46 2.22
CA VAL A 117 10.33 -8.93 1.08
C VAL A 117 9.99 -9.71 -0.20
N SER A 118 9.93 -11.05 -0.12
CA SER A 118 9.55 -11.90 -1.24
C SER A 118 8.13 -11.57 -1.74
N LEU A 119 7.17 -11.44 -0.81
CA LEU A 119 5.79 -11.09 -1.15
C LEU A 119 5.69 -9.70 -1.81
N LEU A 120 6.32 -8.68 -1.21
CA LEU A 120 6.27 -7.31 -1.73
C LEU A 120 6.96 -7.20 -3.09
N THR A 121 8.09 -7.87 -3.27
CA THR A 121 8.79 -7.92 -4.56
C THR A 121 7.92 -8.58 -5.63
N LYS A 122 7.22 -9.66 -5.29
CA LYS A 122 6.29 -10.32 -6.20
C LYS A 122 5.14 -9.40 -6.61
N GLN A 123 4.54 -8.68 -5.67
CA GLN A 123 3.48 -7.70 -5.95
C GLN A 123 3.97 -6.57 -6.86
N ALA A 124 5.18 -6.06 -6.62
CA ALA A 124 5.79 -5.06 -7.48
C ALA A 124 6.03 -5.57 -8.90
N TRP A 125 6.49 -6.82 -9.04
CA TRP A 125 6.67 -7.47 -10.34
C TRP A 125 5.35 -7.64 -11.09
N GLU A 126 4.30 -8.12 -10.43
CA GLU A 126 2.96 -8.25 -11.02
C GLU A 126 2.42 -6.89 -11.49
N TYR A 127 2.62 -5.84 -10.69
CA TYR A 127 2.25 -4.48 -11.08
C TYR A 127 2.97 -4.03 -12.36
N ILE A 128 4.29 -4.22 -12.43
CA ILE A 128 5.11 -3.82 -13.58
C ILE A 128 4.65 -4.53 -14.87
N LEU A 129 4.40 -5.84 -14.81
CA LEU A 129 3.92 -6.58 -15.98
C LEU A 129 2.54 -6.10 -16.46
N ASN A 130 1.65 -5.80 -15.52
CA ASN A 130 0.33 -5.28 -15.84
C ASN A 130 0.43 -3.88 -16.47
N THR A 131 1.31 -3.01 -15.96
CA THR A 131 1.52 -1.67 -16.55
C THR A 131 2.11 -1.75 -17.95
N GLU A 132 3.12 -2.59 -18.17
CA GLU A 132 3.73 -2.79 -19.50
C GLU A 132 2.71 -3.35 -20.51
N THR A 133 1.90 -4.33 -20.09
CA THR A 133 0.86 -4.94 -20.94
C THR A 133 -0.23 -3.92 -21.31
N ASN A 134 -0.62 -3.05 -20.37
CA ASN A 134 -1.65 -2.04 -20.64
C ASN A 134 -1.12 -0.93 -21.56
N GLY A 135 0.13 -0.50 -21.39
CA GLY A 135 0.75 0.49 -22.29
C GLY A 135 0.86 0.00 -23.75
N GLN A 136 0.94 -1.31 -23.97
CA GLN A 136 0.92 -1.88 -25.33
C GLN A 136 -0.47 -1.86 -25.98
N LYS A 137 -1.55 -1.97 -25.19
CA LYS A 137 -2.93 -2.00 -25.71
C LYS A 137 -3.38 -0.63 -26.21
N GLU A 138 -2.87 0.44 -25.64
CA GLU A 138 -3.22 1.82 -26.04
C GLU A 138 -2.54 2.24 -27.36
N ASN A 139 -1.42 1.60 -27.71
CA ASN A 139 -0.65 1.90 -28.93
C ASN A 139 -1.03 1.02 -30.13
N LYS A 140 -2.09 0.21 -30.03
CA LYS A 140 -2.55 -0.71 -31.08
C LYS A 140 -3.97 -0.39 -31.52
#